data_AF-A0A833Y6P4-F1
#
_entry.id   AF-A0A833Y6P4-F1
#
_cell.length_a   1.000
_cell.length_b   1.000
_cell.length_c   1.000
_cell.angle_alpha   90.00
_cell.angle_beta   90.00
_cell.angle_gamma   90.00
#
_symmetry.space_group_name_H-M   'P 1'
#
loop_
_entity.id
_entity.type
_entity.pdbx_description
1 polymer ?
#
loop_
_entity_poly.entity_id
_entity_poly.type
_entity_poly.pdbx_seq_one_letter_code
_entity_poly.pdbx_strand_id
1 'polypeptide(L)'
;MALVQRFGKPDIFLTMTCNPSWKEILDELGPQEEAQNRPDLIARIFRAKLEELKDELFKREIFGKVSAYRRAKSKVTNPAIPMEIRVEKALEAIYVCCFGKDPIEDIDKSLLYVILGAVFPSVVQSEIQRIVDEKARRVAEGSDETNVVEPRPITKEAVQMQMKDLEFLKQNKDTS
;
A
#
# COMPACT_ATOMS: atom_id res chain seq x y z
N MET A 1 -11.65 19.78 16.63
CA MET A 1 -11.30 19.75 18.08
C MET A 1 -12.53 19.72 19.02
N ALA A 2 -13.66 19.09 18.66
CA ALA A 2 -14.87 19.16 19.51
C ALA A 2 -14.84 18.24 20.76
N LEU A 3 -14.12 17.11 20.72
CA LEU A 3 -14.05 16.19 21.87
C LEU A 3 -13.14 16.71 22.97
N VAL A 4 -11.96 17.25 22.62
CA VAL A 4 -10.99 17.77 23.60
C VAL A 4 -11.54 18.98 24.36
N GLN A 5 -12.26 19.87 23.66
CA GLN A 5 -12.90 21.03 24.30
C GLN A 5 -14.01 20.64 25.29
N ARG A 6 -14.69 19.51 25.08
CA ARG A 6 -15.84 19.07 25.90
C ARG A 6 -15.47 18.08 27.00
N PHE A 7 -14.49 17.22 26.76
CA PHE A 7 -14.12 16.12 27.66
C PHE A 7 -12.68 16.21 28.18
N GLY A 8 -11.92 17.24 27.81
CA GLY A 8 -10.51 17.38 28.17
C GLY A 8 -9.57 16.61 27.24
N LYS A 9 -8.28 16.66 27.55
CA LYS A 9 -7.24 15.93 26.80
C LYS A 9 -7.42 14.42 26.99
N PRO A 10 -7.11 13.58 25.98
CA PRO A 10 -7.11 12.14 26.17
C PRO A 10 -6.01 11.71 27.14
N ASP A 11 -6.30 10.73 27.98
CA ASP A 11 -5.31 10.11 28.89
C ASP A 11 -4.50 9.01 28.20
N ILE A 12 -5.09 8.33 27.21
CA ILE A 12 -4.49 7.20 26.50
C ILE A 12 -4.66 7.39 24.98
N PHE A 13 -3.59 7.14 24.23
CA PHE A 13 -3.61 7.00 22.78
C PHE A 13 -3.24 5.56 22.40
N LEU A 14 -4.16 4.86 21.74
CA LEU A 14 -3.98 3.48 21.27
C LEU A 14 -3.87 3.44 19.75
N THR A 15 -2.83 2.78 19.26
CA THR A 15 -2.63 2.47 17.84
C THR A 15 -2.68 0.96 17.66
N MET A 16 -3.48 0.48 16.70
CA MET A 16 -3.55 -0.93 16.34
C MET A 16 -3.09 -1.11 14.89
N THR A 17 -2.13 -2.01 14.69
CA THR A 17 -1.56 -2.34 13.38
C THR A 17 -1.85 -3.81 13.07
N CYS A 18 -2.10 -4.14 11.81
CA CYS A 18 -2.25 -5.54 11.40
C CYS A 18 -0.89 -6.24 11.41
N ASN A 19 -0.84 -7.48 11.91
CA ASN A 19 0.34 -8.34 11.80
C ASN A 19 0.05 -9.46 10.78
N PRO A 20 0.74 -9.49 9.63
CA PRO A 20 0.57 -10.54 8.62
C PRO A 20 0.85 -11.97 9.13
N SER A 21 1.61 -12.12 10.21
CA SER A 21 1.93 -13.41 10.84
C SER A 21 0.86 -13.90 11.83
N TRP A 22 -0.28 -13.23 11.93
CA TRP A 22 -1.39 -13.74 12.74
C TRP A 22 -1.86 -15.10 12.22
N LYS A 23 -2.09 -16.03 13.15
CA LYS A 23 -2.47 -17.42 12.83
C LYS A 23 -3.73 -17.45 11.97
N GLU A 24 -4.70 -16.58 12.24
CA GLU A 24 -5.94 -16.48 11.48
C GLU A 24 -5.70 -16.08 10.01
N ILE A 25 -4.61 -15.36 9.72
CA ILE A 25 -4.21 -15.05 8.34
C ILE A 25 -3.55 -16.28 7.75
N LEU A 26 -2.54 -16.83 8.44
CA LEU A 26 -1.74 -17.96 7.95
C LEU A 26 -2.58 -19.22 7.68
N ASP A 27 -3.58 -19.50 8.52
CA ASP A 27 -4.46 -20.65 8.38
C ASP A 27 -5.38 -20.57 7.14
N GLU A 28 -5.63 -19.36 6.64
CA GLU A 28 -6.49 -19.09 5.48
C GLU A 28 -5.69 -18.87 4.18
N LEU A 29 -4.36 -18.89 4.25
CA LEU A 29 -3.48 -18.79 3.08
C LEU A 29 -3.36 -20.13 2.37
N GLY A 30 -3.42 -20.08 1.04
CA GLY A 30 -3.14 -21.24 0.19
C GLY A 30 -1.67 -21.67 0.24
N PRO A 31 -1.34 -22.87 -0.27
CA PRO A 31 0.04 -23.31 -0.41
C PRO A 31 0.82 -22.30 -1.27
N GLN A 32 1.93 -21.77 -0.74
CA GLN A 32 2.76 -20.73 -1.37
C GLN A 32 2.13 -19.34 -1.51
N GLU A 33 0.96 -19.10 -0.90
CA GLU A 33 0.37 -17.77 -0.85
C GLU A 33 0.98 -16.96 0.29
N GLU A 34 1.35 -15.71 -0.01
CA GLU A 34 1.87 -14.79 1.00
C GLU A 34 0.78 -13.80 1.43
N ALA A 35 0.74 -13.47 2.72
CA ALA A 35 -0.25 -12.55 3.27
C ALA A 35 -0.33 -11.22 2.50
N GLN A 36 0.82 -10.68 2.06
CA GLN A 36 0.88 -9.43 1.30
C GLN A 36 0.11 -9.47 -0.04
N ASN A 37 -0.07 -10.66 -0.62
CA ASN A 37 -0.82 -10.86 -1.86
C ASN A 37 -2.34 -11.00 -1.62
N ARG A 38 -2.79 -11.02 -0.34
CA ARG A 38 -4.19 -11.13 0.07
C ARG A 38 -4.66 -9.98 0.95
N PRO A 39 -4.69 -8.74 0.40
CA PRO A 39 -5.13 -7.57 1.14
C PRO A 39 -6.58 -7.66 1.62
N ASP A 40 -7.44 -8.42 0.93
CA ASP A 40 -8.81 -8.71 1.33
C ASP A 40 -8.87 -9.50 2.65
N LEU A 41 -8.04 -10.54 2.78
CA LEU A 41 -7.94 -11.39 3.95
C LEU A 41 -7.40 -10.61 5.15
N ILE A 42 -6.29 -9.89 4.94
CA ILE A 42 -5.68 -9.01 5.94
C ILE A 42 -6.71 -8.00 6.46
N ALA A 43 -7.43 -7.32 5.56
CA ALA A 43 -8.41 -6.31 5.95
C ALA A 43 -9.59 -6.90 6.76
N ARG A 44 -10.05 -8.10 6.41
CA ARG A 44 -11.14 -8.79 7.12
C ARG A 44 -10.72 -9.18 8.54
N ILE A 45 -9.53 -9.76 8.69
CA ILE A 45 -9.03 -10.21 10.00
C ILE A 45 -8.68 -9.02 10.88
N PHE A 46 -8.04 -7.99 10.33
CA PHE A 46 -7.82 -6.73 11.04
C PHE A 46 -9.13 -6.13 11.56
N ARG A 47 -10.18 -6.12 10.73
CA ARG A 47 -11.50 -5.64 11.13
C ARG A 47 -12.10 -6.48 12.25
N ALA A 48 -11.96 -7.81 12.21
CA ALA A 48 -12.46 -8.68 13.27
C ALA A 48 -11.77 -8.37 14.61
N LYS A 49 -10.43 -8.30 14.63
CA LYS A 49 -9.67 -7.94 15.84
C LYS A 49 -9.96 -6.51 16.32
N LEU A 50 -10.25 -5.59 15.40
CA LEU A 50 -10.66 -4.22 15.78
C LEU A 50 -11.99 -4.22 16.52
N GLU A 51 -12.97 -5.01 16.06
CA GLU A 51 -14.26 -5.12 16.73
C GLU A 51 -14.14 -5.81 18.10
N GLU A 52 -13.26 -6.81 18.22
CA GLU A 52 -12.92 -7.42 19.51
C GLU A 52 -12.31 -6.40 20.48
N LEU A 53 -11.33 -5.61 20.04
CA LEU A 53 -10.75 -4.53 20.85
C LEU A 53 -11.81 -3.51 21.28
N LYS A 54 -12.76 -3.17 20.38
CA LYS A 54 -13.85 -2.25 20.73
C LYS A 54 -14.76 -2.86 21.80
N ASP A 55 -15.01 -4.16 21.77
CA ASP A 55 -15.79 -4.84 22.80
C ASP A 55 -15.07 -4.83 24.15
N GLU A 56 -13.76 -5.07 24.18
CA GLU A 56 -12.95 -4.90 25.40
C GLU A 56 -13.05 -3.47 25.96
N LEU A 57 -12.95 -2.46 25.10
CA LEU A 57 -12.97 -1.05 25.51
C LEU A 57 -14.36 -0.56 25.95
N PHE A 58 -15.42 -0.89 25.22
CA PHE A 58 -16.75 -0.31 25.44
C PHE A 58 -17.71 -1.21 26.20
N LYS A 59 -17.53 -2.54 26.16
CA LYS A 59 -18.42 -3.48 26.87
C LYS A 59 -17.79 -3.98 28.15
N ARG A 60 -16.51 -4.36 28.10
CA ARG A 60 -15.77 -4.84 29.28
C ARG A 60 -15.14 -3.72 30.09
N GLU A 61 -15.14 -2.49 29.54
CA GLU A 61 -14.70 -1.27 30.24
C GLU A 61 -13.30 -1.43 30.88
N ILE A 62 -12.35 -2.05 30.17
CA ILE A 62 -11.01 -2.38 30.72
C ILE A 62 -10.21 -1.14 31.19
N PHE A 63 -10.54 0.05 30.69
CA PHE A 63 -9.98 1.33 31.13
C PHE A 63 -11.02 2.21 31.82
N GLY A 64 -12.12 1.62 32.29
CA GLY A 64 -13.31 2.30 32.78
C GLY A 64 -14.28 2.70 31.67
N LYS A 65 -15.35 3.37 32.09
CA LYS A 65 -16.45 3.77 31.22
C LYS A 65 -16.02 4.86 30.24
N VAL A 66 -16.24 4.62 28.96
CA VAL A 66 -15.94 5.62 27.92
C VAL A 66 -16.97 6.75 27.95
N SER A 67 -16.50 7.96 28.27
CA SER A 67 -17.32 9.19 28.32
C SER A 67 -17.82 9.66 26.95
N ALA A 68 -17.02 9.47 25.90
CA ALA A 68 -17.41 9.81 24.53
C ALA A 68 -16.63 9.01 23.49
N TYR A 69 -17.34 8.45 22.52
CA TYR A 69 -16.75 7.81 21.34
C TYR A 69 -17.20 8.53 20.07
N ARG A 70 -16.24 8.92 19.23
CA ARG A 70 -16.53 9.38 17.86
C ARG A 70 -15.72 8.55 16.88
N ARG A 71 -16.40 7.72 16.09
CA ARG A 71 -15.83 7.23 14.85
C ARG A 71 -15.77 8.41 13.88
N ALA A 72 -14.58 8.93 13.61
CA ALA A 72 -14.40 9.77 12.43
C ALA A 72 -14.58 8.86 11.21
N LYS A 73 -15.82 8.71 10.73
CA LYS A 73 -15.98 8.42 9.31
C LYS A 73 -15.33 9.60 8.63
N SER A 74 -14.29 9.35 7.85
CA SER A 74 -13.84 10.36 6.91
C SER A 74 -15.08 10.74 6.10
N LYS A 75 -15.62 11.95 6.36
CA LYS A 75 -16.61 12.58 5.50
C LYS A 75 -15.92 13.16 4.25
N VAL A 76 -14.62 12.91 4.09
CA VAL A 76 -13.97 13.08 2.80
C VAL A 76 -14.67 12.07 1.90
N THR A 77 -15.61 12.58 1.12
CA THR A 77 -16.05 11.92 -0.10
C THR A 77 -14.78 11.48 -0.81
N ASN A 78 -14.67 10.18 -1.12
CA ASN A 78 -13.55 9.69 -1.90
C ASN A 78 -13.46 10.63 -3.12
N PRO A 79 -12.34 11.36 -3.31
CA PRO A 79 -12.29 12.35 -4.36
C PRO A 79 -12.70 11.66 -5.65
N ALA A 80 -13.66 12.26 -6.36
CA ALA A 80 -14.06 11.81 -7.68
C ALA A 80 -12.92 12.15 -8.63
N ILE A 81 -11.81 11.42 -8.49
CA ILE A 81 -10.66 11.50 -9.38
C ILE A 81 -11.14 10.94 -10.71
N PRO A 82 -11.13 11.74 -11.79
CA PRO A 82 -11.46 11.26 -13.13
C PRO A 82 -10.62 10.04 -13.47
N MET A 83 -11.20 9.11 -14.22
CA MET A 83 -10.57 7.82 -14.48
C MET A 83 -9.26 7.99 -15.28
N GLU A 84 -9.17 9.04 -16.08
CA GLU A 84 -8.00 9.49 -16.83
C GLU A 84 -6.82 9.81 -15.91
N ILE A 85 -7.08 10.52 -14.81
CA ILE A 85 -6.03 10.84 -13.81
C ILE A 85 -5.53 9.56 -13.12
N ARG A 86 -6.39 8.54 -12.98
CA ARG A 86 -5.96 7.24 -12.44
C ARG A 86 -5.08 6.48 -13.43
N VAL A 87 -5.38 6.56 -14.73
CA VAL A 87 -4.52 6.03 -15.80
C VAL A 87 -3.16 6.72 -15.77
N GLU A 88 -3.11 8.06 -15.68
CA GLU A 88 -1.86 8.81 -15.56
C GLU A 88 -1.02 8.37 -14.36
N LYS A 89 -1.64 8.24 -13.18
CA LYS A 89 -0.93 7.80 -11.96
C LYS A 89 -0.50 6.34 -12.01
N ALA A 90 -1.28 5.46 -12.63
CA ALA A 90 -0.86 4.09 -12.88
C ALA A 90 0.34 4.04 -13.84
N LEU A 91 0.31 4.83 -14.91
CA LEU A 91 1.41 4.93 -15.86
C LEU A 91 2.68 5.52 -15.22
N GLU A 92 2.58 6.55 -14.38
CA GLU A 92 3.72 7.07 -13.61
C GLU A 92 4.35 5.97 -12.74
N ALA A 93 3.54 5.17 -12.05
CA ALA A 93 4.03 4.07 -11.23
C ALA A 93 4.73 3.00 -12.08
N ILE A 94 4.13 2.60 -13.21
CA ILE A 94 4.75 1.65 -14.15
C ILE A 94 6.07 2.20 -14.68
N TYR A 95 6.12 3.47 -15.05
CA TYR A 95 7.32 4.14 -15.52
C TYR A 95 8.45 4.09 -14.49
N VAL A 96 8.16 4.49 -13.24
CA VAL A 96 9.13 4.46 -12.14
C VAL A 96 9.63 3.03 -11.88
N CYS A 97 8.74 2.04 -11.89
CA CYS A 97 9.06 0.66 -11.54
C CYS A 97 9.75 -0.12 -12.67
N CYS A 98 9.36 0.10 -13.92
CA CYS A 98 9.79 -0.72 -15.05
C CYS A 98 10.84 -0.04 -15.94
N PHE A 99 10.85 1.29 -16.01
CA PHE A 99 11.70 2.05 -16.94
C PHE A 99 12.77 2.87 -16.20
N GLY A 100 12.54 3.32 -14.97
CA GLY A 100 13.62 3.84 -14.12
C GLY A 100 14.42 5.03 -14.69
N LYS A 101 13.83 5.81 -15.62
CA LYS A 101 14.37 6.92 -16.45
C LYS A 101 14.66 6.58 -17.92
N ASP A 102 14.56 5.32 -18.32
CA ASP A 102 14.76 4.89 -19.70
C ASP A 102 13.61 5.35 -20.62
N PRO A 103 13.90 5.66 -21.90
CA PRO A 103 12.86 6.02 -22.86
C PRO A 103 11.88 4.87 -23.09
N ILE A 104 10.60 5.21 -23.33
CA ILE A 104 9.55 4.23 -23.62
C ILE A 104 9.55 3.95 -25.13
N GLU A 105 9.94 2.75 -25.54
CA GLU A 105 9.98 2.34 -26.95
C GLU A 105 8.58 2.03 -27.50
N ASP A 106 8.43 1.96 -28.84
CA ASP A 106 7.12 1.76 -29.47
C ASP A 106 6.47 0.40 -29.16
N ILE A 107 7.30 -0.63 -28.90
CA ILE A 107 6.82 -1.94 -28.44
C ILE A 107 6.20 -1.81 -27.04
N ASP A 108 6.85 -1.06 -26.15
CA ASP A 108 6.37 -0.82 -24.80
C ASP A 108 5.09 0.01 -24.79
N LYS A 109 5.00 1.03 -25.66
CA LYS A 109 3.75 1.80 -25.85
C LYS A 109 2.59 0.89 -26.23
N SER A 110 2.80 -0.01 -27.19
CA SER A 110 1.79 -0.96 -27.64
C SER A 110 1.30 -1.86 -26.50
N LEU A 111 2.23 -2.35 -25.67
CA LEU A 111 1.90 -3.14 -24.49
C LEU A 111 1.13 -2.32 -23.43
N LEU A 112 1.57 -1.08 -23.17
CA LEU A 112 0.93 -0.17 -22.23
C LEU A 112 -0.50 0.18 -22.65
N TYR A 113 -0.77 0.35 -23.95
CA TYR A 113 -2.13 0.56 -24.46
C TYR A 113 -3.06 -0.59 -24.11
N VAL A 114 -2.58 -1.83 -24.24
CA VAL A 114 -3.37 -3.03 -23.95
C VAL A 114 -3.60 -3.17 -22.45
N ILE A 115 -2.54 -3.05 -21.64
CA ILE A 115 -2.63 -3.20 -20.18
C ILE A 115 -3.55 -2.13 -19.58
N LEU A 116 -3.33 -0.86 -19.90
CA LEU A 116 -4.13 0.23 -19.36
C LEU A 116 -5.56 0.20 -19.89
N GLY A 117 -5.76 -0.18 -21.16
CA GLY A 117 -7.11 -0.38 -21.71
C GLY A 117 -7.89 -1.47 -20.99
N ALA A 118 -7.23 -2.58 -20.66
CA ALA A 118 -7.85 -3.69 -19.92
C ALA A 118 -8.16 -3.32 -18.44
N VAL A 119 -7.26 -2.59 -17.79
CA VAL A 119 -7.42 -2.18 -16.38
C VAL A 119 -8.44 -1.04 -16.22
N PHE A 120 -8.54 -0.15 -17.20
CA PHE A 120 -9.41 1.02 -17.18
C PHE A 120 -10.41 1.03 -18.35
N PRO A 121 -11.33 0.05 -18.42
CA PRO A 121 -12.24 -0.12 -19.57
C PRO A 121 -13.25 1.03 -19.74
N SER A 122 -13.40 1.88 -18.72
CA SER A 122 -14.25 3.08 -18.77
C SER A 122 -13.57 4.29 -19.41
N VAL A 123 -12.26 4.23 -19.67
CA VAL A 123 -11.51 5.28 -20.37
C VAL A 123 -11.43 4.92 -21.84
N VAL A 124 -11.69 5.88 -22.71
CA VAL A 124 -11.64 5.67 -24.16
C VAL A 124 -10.20 5.36 -24.59
N GLN A 125 -10.02 4.36 -25.45
CA GLN A 125 -8.69 3.89 -25.86
C GLN A 125 -7.80 4.99 -26.46
N SER A 126 -8.37 5.95 -27.19
CA SER A 126 -7.64 7.10 -27.74
C SER A 126 -7.07 8.02 -26.66
N GLU A 127 -7.74 8.13 -25.51
CA GLU A 127 -7.28 8.93 -24.38
C GLU A 127 -6.12 8.22 -23.67
N ILE A 128 -6.19 6.89 -23.52
CA ILE A 128 -5.08 6.07 -23.00
C ILE A 128 -3.85 6.21 -23.90
N GLN A 129 -4.03 6.12 -25.23
CA GLN A 129 -2.96 6.31 -26.19
C GLN A 129 -2.33 7.70 -26.05
N ARG A 130 -3.15 8.75 -26.00
CA ARG A 130 -2.68 10.13 -25.80
C ARG A 130 -1.85 10.28 -24.53
N ILE A 131 -2.31 9.72 -23.41
CA ILE A 131 -1.62 9.79 -22.10
C ILE A 131 -0.24 9.11 -22.19
N VAL A 132 -0.17 7.91 -22.78
CA VAL A 132 1.08 7.15 -22.92
C VAL A 132 2.05 7.80 -23.91
N ASP A 133 1.56 8.27 -25.07
CA ASP A 133 2.39 8.95 -26.07
C ASP A 133 2.96 10.26 -25.53
N GLU A 134 2.14 11.06 -24.85
CA GLU A 134 2.57 12.31 -24.23
C GLU A 134 3.61 12.05 -23.14
N LYS A 135 3.43 10.99 -22.34
CA LYS A 135 4.44 10.57 -21.35
C LYS A 135 5.75 10.18 -22.02
N ALA A 136 5.70 9.30 -23.02
CA ALA A 136 6.89 8.85 -23.74
C ALA A 136 7.64 10.03 -24.39
N ARG A 137 6.91 11.00 -24.95
CA ARG A 137 7.48 12.23 -25.50
C ARG A 137 8.21 13.06 -24.43
N ARG A 138 7.57 13.31 -23.27
CA ARG A 138 8.18 14.06 -22.15
C ARG A 138 9.44 13.37 -21.62
N VAL A 139 9.41 12.04 -21.54
CA VAL A 139 10.56 11.25 -21.13
C VAL A 139 11.70 11.39 -22.15
N ALA A 140 11.41 11.25 -23.45
CA ALA A 140 12.41 11.39 -24.51
C ALA A 140 13.02 12.80 -24.58
N GLU A 141 12.23 13.84 -24.28
CA GLU A 141 12.68 15.24 -24.20
C GLU A 141 13.43 15.57 -22.88
N GLY A 142 13.43 14.66 -21.90
CA GLY A 142 14.00 14.89 -20.57
C GLY A 142 13.24 15.94 -19.74
N SER A 143 12.00 16.27 -20.12
CA SER A 143 11.14 17.26 -19.47
C SER A 143 10.19 16.64 -18.43
N ASP A 144 10.25 15.32 -18.25
CA ASP A 144 9.41 14.60 -17.29
C ASP A 144 9.93 14.76 -15.84
N GLU A 145 9.16 15.45 -15.00
CA GLU A 145 9.51 15.72 -13.59
C GLU A 145 9.16 14.55 -12.64
N THR A 146 8.85 13.36 -13.15
CA THR A 146 8.50 12.22 -12.28
C THR A 146 9.68 11.87 -11.39
N ASN A 147 9.44 11.89 -10.09
CA ASN A 147 10.47 11.68 -9.08
C ASN A 147 10.87 10.19 -9.03
N VAL A 148 11.75 9.77 -9.94
CA VAL A 148 12.35 8.43 -9.91
C VAL A 148 13.38 8.41 -8.80
N VAL A 149 12.97 7.94 -7.62
CA VAL A 149 13.89 7.74 -6.50
C VAL A 149 14.84 6.60 -6.85
N GLU A 150 16.12 6.92 -7.05
CA GLU A 150 17.15 5.89 -7.20
C GLU A 150 17.14 5.01 -5.95
N PRO A 151 17.15 3.66 -6.10
CA PRO A 151 17.21 2.77 -4.96
C PRO A 151 18.41 3.15 -4.12
N ARG A 152 18.16 3.58 -2.87
CA ARG A 152 19.26 3.93 -1.97
C ARG A 152 20.14 2.68 -1.83
N PRO A 153 21.45 2.78 -2.10
CA PRO A 153 22.34 1.66 -1.92
C PRO A 153 22.23 1.21 -0.46
N ILE A 154 21.97 -0.08 -0.26
CA ILE A 154 21.88 -0.66 1.08
C ILE A 154 23.20 -0.36 1.78
N THR A 155 23.15 0.23 2.98
CA THR A 155 24.37 0.54 3.72
C THR A 155 25.15 -0.75 3.96
N LYS A 156 26.49 -0.67 3.91
CA LYS A 156 27.34 -1.86 4.10
C LYS A 156 27.04 -2.58 5.42
N GLU A 157 26.62 -1.82 6.44
CA GLU A 157 26.17 -2.31 7.74
C GLU A 157 24.87 -3.11 7.64
N ALA A 158 23.88 -2.62 6.89
CA ALA A 158 22.62 -3.34 6.67
C ALA A 158 22.84 -4.62 5.85
N VAL A 159 23.74 -4.61 4.86
CA VAL A 159 24.14 -5.83 4.13
C VAL A 159 24.82 -6.83 5.07
N GLN A 160 25.75 -6.38 5.92
CA GLN A 160 26.41 -7.27 6.89
C GLN A 160 25.44 -7.85 7.92
N MET A 161 24.47 -7.05 8.39
CA MET A 161 23.47 -7.52 9.35
C MET A 161 22.55 -8.57 8.70
N GLN A 162 22.15 -8.36 7.45
CA GLN A 162 21.39 -9.34 6.67
C GLN A 162 22.16 -10.64 6.41
N MET A 163 23.48 -10.55 6.17
CA MET A 163 24.31 -11.74 5.99
C MET A 163 24.49 -12.52 7.30
N LYS A 164 24.60 -11.84 8.45
CA LYS A 164 24.64 -12.49 9.77
C LYS A 164 23.34 -13.19 10.12
N ASP A 165 22.19 -12.58 9.83
CA ASP A 165 20.88 -13.21 10.04
C ASP A 165 20.71 -14.45 9.14
N LEU A 166 21.18 -14.39 7.90
CA LEU A 166 21.22 -15.55 6.99
C LEU A 166 22.10 -16.69 7.52
N GLU A 167 23.26 -16.38 8.11
CA GLU A 167 24.13 -17.37 8.74
C GLU A 167 23.51 -17.96 10.00
N PHE A 168 22.86 -17.14 10.84
CA PHE A 168 22.14 -17.58 12.02
C PHE A 168 20.99 -18.54 11.66
N LEU A 169 20.23 -18.23 10.61
CA LEU A 169 19.16 -19.10 10.11
C LEU A 169 19.69 -20.43 9.56
N LYS A 170 20.88 -20.45 8.95
CA LYS A 170 21.53 -21.69 8.48
C LYS A 170 21.98 -22.56 9.66
N GLN A 171 22.63 -21.96 10.67
CA GLN A 171 23.10 -22.69 11.86
C GLN A 171 21.96 -23.35 12.65
N ASN A 172 20.78 -22.71 12.72
CA ASN A 172 19.62 -23.28 13.39
C ASN A 172 18.89 -24.36 12.57
N LYS A 173 19.14 -24.42 11.25
CA LYS A 173 18.59 -25.47 10.38
C LYS A 173 19.41 -26.76 10.44
N ASP A 174 20.70 -26.65 10.73
CA ASP A 174 21.64 -27.77 10.86
C ASP A 174 21.64 -28.42 12.27
N THR A 175 20.83 -27.87 13.20
CA THR A 175 20.73 -28.34 14.60
C THR A 175 19.35 -28.92 14.96
N SER A 176 18.47 -29.15 13.98
CA SER A 176 17.18 -29.87 14.14
C SER A 176 17.15 -31.18 13.35
#